data_AF-A0A2E4H5B8-F1
#
_entry.id   AF-A0A2E4H5B8-F1
#
_cell.length_a   1.000
_cell.length_b   1.000
_cell.length_c   1.000
_cell.angle_alpha   90.00
_cell.angle_beta   90.00
_cell.angle_gamma   90.00
#
_symmetry.space_group_name_H-M   'P 1'
#
loop_
_entity.id
_entity.type
_entity.pdbx_description
1 polymer ?
#
loop_
_entity_poly.entity_id
_entity_poly.type
_entity_poly.pdbx_seq_one_letter_code
_entity_poly.pdbx_strand_id
1 'polypeptide(L)'
;MSRIGNQPIPVPSGVDIDIKSNDVTVKGPKGTLTRTFHEDMSISRENGTVLVARPSDTGEHKALHGLTRSLLNNMVVGVSDGFSRTLDLMGVGYRVAQSGPGISLSVMLSHTVEIAPLPGVTLEVEGNNRIRVMGIDKQAVGQQAAEIRKVRPPNVYTGKGIRYAGEVVHIKPGKSARRA
;
A
#
# COMPACT_ATOMS: atom_id res chain seq x y z
N MET A 1 22.20 7.36 -10.75
CA MET A 1 21.17 7.58 -11.80
C MET A 1 20.08 6.54 -11.65
N SER A 2 18.83 6.94 -11.39
CA SER A 2 17.72 5.99 -11.29
C SER A 2 17.43 5.41 -12.67
N ARG A 3 17.75 4.13 -12.89
CA ARG A 3 17.52 3.39 -14.15
C ARG A 3 16.09 2.85 -14.25
N ILE A 4 15.27 3.07 -13.23
CA ILE A 4 13.92 2.50 -13.10
C ILE A 4 12.97 3.03 -14.18
N GLY A 5 13.10 4.30 -14.57
CA GLY A 5 12.25 4.90 -15.61
C GLY A 5 12.38 4.20 -16.97
N ASN A 6 13.60 3.82 -17.36
CA ASN A 6 13.87 3.17 -18.65
C ASN A 6 13.40 1.70 -18.70
N GLN A 7 12.94 1.13 -17.58
CA GLN A 7 12.51 -0.26 -17.56
C GLN A 7 11.09 -0.36 -18.13
N PRO A 8 10.87 -1.15 -19.19
CA PRO A 8 9.54 -1.37 -19.75
C PRO A 8 8.63 -1.99 -18.70
N ILE A 9 7.34 -1.65 -18.76
CA ILE A 9 6.30 -2.21 -17.90
C ILE A 9 5.59 -3.31 -18.69
N PRO A 10 5.73 -4.59 -18.31
CA PRO A 10 4.99 -5.66 -18.98
C PRO A 10 3.50 -5.54 -18.65
N VAL A 11 2.64 -5.61 -19.67
CA VAL A 11 1.19 -5.63 -19.48
C VAL A 11 0.71 -7.08 -19.51
N PRO A 12 0.25 -7.66 -18.39
CA PRO A 12 -0.26 -9.01 -18.36
C PRO A 12 -1.56 -9.14 -19.15
N SER A 13 -1.85 -10.35 -19.63
CA SER A 13 -3.09 -10.65 -20.37
C SER A 13 -4.33 -10.29 -19.56
N GLY A 14 -5.28 -9.58 -20.16
CA GLY A 14 -6.51 -9.15 -19.49
C GLY A 14 -6.43 -7.79 -18.80
N VAL A 15 -5.29 -7.08 -18.92
CA VAL A 15 -5.17 -5.67 -18.53
C VAL A 15 -5.15 -4.80 -19.79
N ASP A 16 -6.00 -3.79 -19.83
CA ASP A 16 -6.02 -2.78 -20.88
C ASP A 16 -5.66 -1.41 -20.32
N ILE A 17 -4.95 -0.62 -21.11
CA ILE A 17 -4.42 0.69 -20.74
C ILE A 17 -4.82 1.66 -21.83
N ASP A 18 -5.73 2.56 -21.47
CA ASP A 18 -6.19 3.69 -22.28
C ASP A 18 -5.39 4.92 -21.90
N ILE A 19 -4.66 5.49 -22.87
CA ILE A 19 -3.79 6.66 -22.67
C ILE A 19 -4.40 7.82 -23.47
N LYS A 20 -4.94 8.82 -22.76
CA LYS A 20 -5.49 10.04 -23.34
C LYS A 20 -4.62 11.22 -22.92
N SER A 21 -3.64 11.55 -23.76
CA SER A 21 -2.60 12.53 -23.45
C SER A 21 -1.86 12.16 -22.14
N ASN A 22 -2.26 12.75 -21.02
CA ASN A 22 -1.64 12.55 -19.70
C ASN A 22 -2.55 11.79 -18.73
N ASP A 23 -3.82 11.60 -19.10
CA ASP A 23 -4.78 10.81 -18.33
C ASP A 23 -4.66 9.35 -18.77
N VAL A 24 -4.24 8.51 -17.82
CA VAL A 24 -4.12 7.07 -18.06
C VAL A 24 -5.19 6.35 -17.25
N THR A 25 -5.98 5.54 -17.95
CA THR A 25 -6.94 4.64 -17.34
C THR A 25 -6.48 3.20 -17.56
N VAL A 26 -6.24 2.50 -16.47
CA VAL A 26 -5.84 1.09 -16.47
C VAL A 26 -7.05 0.26 -16.03
N LYS A 27 -7.49 -0.66 -16.87
CA LYS A 27 -8.60 -1.58 -16.62
C LYS A 27 -8.08 -3.00 -16.51
N GLY A 28 -8.57 -3.75 -15.54
CA GLY A 28 -8.22 -5.14 -15.38
C GLY A 28 -9.29 -5.94 -14.64
N PRO A 29 -9.02 -7.21 -14.30
CA PRO A 29 -10.00 -8.10 -13.69
C PRO A 29 -10.49 -7.61 -12.32
N LYS A 30 -9.66 -6.89 -11.55
CA LYS A 30 -10.03 -6.43 -10.20
C LYS A 30 -10.70 -5.06 -10.16
N GLY A 31 -10.75 -4.35 -11.29
CA GLY A 31 -11.34 -3.02 -11.38
C GLY A 31 -10.60 -2.09 -12.33
N THR A 32 -10.84 -0.80 -12.15
CA THR A 32 -10.31 0.27 -13.00
C THR A 32 -9.64 1.34 -12.16
N LEU A 33 -8.47 1.81 -12.57
CA LEU A 33 -7.76 2.93 -11.95
C LEU A 33 -7.51 4.01 -12.99
N THR A 34 -7.82 5.26 -12.64
CA THR A 34 -7.57 6.42 -13.50
C THR A 34 -6.65 7.39 -12.77
N ARG A 35 -5.67 7.93 -13.49
CA ARG A 35 -4.73 8.89 -12.93
C ARG A 35 -4.18 9.83 -14.00
N THR A 36 -4.09 11.10 -13.65
CA THR A 36 -3.41 12.13 -14.45
C THR A 36 -1.93 12.17 -14.09
N PHE A 37 -1.08 12.20 -15.12
CA PHE A 37 0.37 12.33 -15.01
C PHE A 37 0.85 13.72 -15.43
N HIS A 38 2.12 14.01 -15.17
CA HIS A 38 2.72 15.28 -15.56
C HIS A 38 2.83 15.40 -17.08
N GLU A 39 2.53 16.57 -17.63
CA GLU A 39 2.36 16.77 -19.07
C GLU A 39 3.63 16.55 -19.90
N ASP A 40 4.78 16.86 -19.29
CA ASP A 40 6.08 16.67 -19.94
C ASP A 40 6.46 15.20 -20.15
N MET A 41 5.81 14.24 -19.48
CA MET A 41 6.16 12.82 -19.59
C MET A 41 5.36 12.15 -20.70
N SER A 42 6.06 11.63 -21.71
CA SER A 42 5.42 10.86 -22.79
C SER A 42 5.26 9.40 -22.35
N ILE A 43 4.06 8.86 -22.52
CA ILE A 43 3.73 7.47 -22.19
C ILE A 43 3.28 6.79 -23.48
N SER A 44 4.04 5.80 -23.94
CA SER A 44 3.75 5.03 -25.16
C SER A 44 3.52 3.55 -24.85
N ARG A 45 2.70 2.90 -25.67
CA ARG A 45 2.46 1.45 -25.63
C ARG A 45 3.12 0.83 -26.85
N GLU A 46 4.13 -0.02 -26.63
CA GLU A 46 4.88 -0.71 -27.67
C GLU A 46 4.93 -2.21 -27.39
N ASN A 47 4.53 -3.03 -28.36
CA ASN A 47 4.67 -4.50 -28.31
C ASN A 47 4.14 -5.17 -27.02
N GLY A 48 3.02 -4.69 -26.48
CA GLY A 48 2.45 -5.23 -25.23
C GLY A 48 3.16 -4.78 -23.95
N THR A 49 4.06 -3.82 -24.06
CA THR A 49 4.71 -3.15 -22.93
C THR A 49 4.39 -1.66 -22.93
N VAL A 50 4.44 -1.03 -21.76
CA VAL A 50 4.36 0.44 -21.64
C VAL A 50 5.75 0.99 -21.38
N LEU A 51 6.13 1.98 -22.18
CA LEU A 51 7.35 2.74 -22.04
C LEU A 51 7.01 4.17 -21.62
N VAL A 52 7.80 4.71 -20.70
CA VAL A 52 7.76 6.13 -20.35
C VAL A 52 9.01 6.76 -20.97
N ALA A 53 8.84 7.90 -21.63
CA ALA A 53 9.91 8.68 -22.21
C ALA A 53 9.91 10.09 -21.60
N ARG A 54 11.12 10.60 -21.35
CA ARG A 54 11.35 11.95 -20.83
C ARG A 54 11.86 12.87 -21.94
N PRO A 55 11.53 14.17 -21.92
CA PRO A 55 11.92 15.10 -22.97
C PRO A 55 13.36 15.60 -22.80
N SER A 56 13.91 15.62 -21.57
CA SER A 56 15.30 16.00 -21.35
C SER A 56 15.94 15.30 -20.15
N ASP A 57 17.24 15.51 -19.97
CA ASP A 57 18.07 14.88 -18.92
C ASP A 57 18.32 15.77 -17.69
N THR A 58 17.47 16.78 -17.47
CA THR A 58 17.47 17.59 -16.25
C THR A 58 17.17 16.74 -15.02
N GLY A 59 17.57 17.23 -13.84
CA GLY A 59 17.35 16.50 -12.57
C GLY A 59 15.87 16.23 -12.30
N GLU A 60 15.01 17.21 -12.58
CA GLU A 60 13.56 17.13 -12.42
C GLU A 60 12.93 16.08 -13.34
N HIS A 61 13.24 16.12 -14.64
CA HIS A 61 12.71 15.13 -15.60
C HIS A 61 13.17 13.72 -15.28
N LYS A 62 14.40 13.54 -14.77
CA LYS A 62 14.87 12.22 -14.31
C LYS A 62 14.09 11.72 -13.09
N ALA A 63 13.72 12.60 -12.17
CA ALA A 63 12.90 12.23 -11.01
C ALA A 63 11.46 11.89 -11.40
N LEU A 64 10.83 12.73 -12.22
CA LEU A 64 9.49 12.52 -12.76
C LEU A 64 9.39 11.23 -13.56
N HIS A 65 10.39 10.93 -14.39
CA HIS A 65 10.42 9.73 -15.20
C HIS A 65 10.31 8.44 -14.36
N GLY A 66 11.11 8.34 -13.29
CA GLY A 66 11.07 7.19 -12.39
C GLY A 66 9.76 7.09 -11.61
N LEU A 67 9.19 8.23 -11.21
CA LEU A 67 7.92 8.32 -10.50
C LEU A 67 6.76 7.83 -11.40
N THR A 68 6.61 8.41 -12.59
CA THR A 68 5.55 8.06 -13.56
C THR A 68 5.57 6.58 -13.90
N ARG A 69 6.76 6.03 -14.22
CA ARG A 69 6.93 4.60 -14.49
C ARG A 69 6.49 3.75 -13.30
N SER A 70 6.94 4.10 -12.09
CA SER A 70 6.62 3.32 -10.89
C SER A 70 5.12 3.32 -10.56
N LEU A 71 4.46 4.46 -10.76
CA LEU A 71 3.03 4.62 -10.55
C LEU A 71 2.21 3.83 -11.57
N LEU A 72 2.55 3.91 -12.85
CA LEU A 72 1.92 3.11 -13.91
C LEU A 72 2.07 1.61 -13.63
N ASN A 73 3.28 1.18 -13.28
CA ASN A 73 3.52 -0.22 -12.93
C ASN A 73 2.67 -0.66 -11.72
N ASN A 74 2.53 0.18 -10.70
CA ASN A 74 1.66 -0.12 -9.57
C ASN A 74 0.19 -0.20 -9.99
N MET A 75 -0.29 0.63 -10.92
CA MET A 75 -1.66 0.55 -11.43
C MET A 75 -1.90 -0.78 -12.16
N VAL A 76 -0.97 -1.19 -13.04
CA VAL A 76 -1.04 -2.47 -13.78
C VAL A 76 -1.08 -3.66 -12.82
N VAL A 77 -0.13 -3.74 -11.88
CA VAL A 77 -0.09 -4.81 -10.87
C VAL A 77 -1.32 -4.76 -9.95
N GLY A 78 -1.81 -3.56 -9.64
CA GLY A 78 -2.98 -3.36 -8.79
C GLY A 78 -4.27 -3.94 -9.39
N VAL A 79 -4.50 -3.74 -10.69
CA VAL A 79 -5.69 -4.28 -11.35
C VAL A 79 -5.57 -5.77 -11.69
N SER A 80 -4.36 -6.32 -11.79
CA SER A 80 -4.14 -7.76 -12.04
C SER A 80 -4.09 -8.56 -10.73
N ASP A 81 -3.11 -8.27 -9.88
CA ASP A 81 -2.74 -9.08 -8.72
C ASP A 81 -3.33 -8.48 -7.44
N GLY A 82 -3.56 -7.17 -7.42
CA GLY A 82 -3.97 -6.42 -6.25
C GLY A 82 -2.84 -6.28 -5.22
N PHE A 83 -3.07 -5.43 -4.24
CA PHE A 83 -2.15 -5.23 -3.14
C PHE A 83 -2.76 -5.76 -1.84
N SER A 84 -1.92 -6.37 -1.02
CA SER A 84 -2.27 -6.73 0.35
C SER A 84 -1.18 -6.31 1.32
N ARG A 85 -1.57 -5.78 2.47
CA ARG A 85 -0.70 -5.51 3.61
C ARG A 85 -1.29 -6.19 4.85
N THR A 86 -0.49 -7.03 5.48
CA THR A 86 -0.88 -7.72 6.71
C THR A 86 -0.31 -6.99 7.92
N LEU A 87 -1.14 -6.81 8.93
CA LEU A 87 -0.81 -6.23 10.23
C LEU A 87 -1.03 -7.29 11.31
N ASP A 88 -0.08 -7.40 12.23
CA ASP A 88 -0.16 -8.27 13.40
C ASP A 88 -0.39 -7.43 14.66
N LEU A 89 -1.36 -7.85 15.48
CA LEU A 89 -1.64 -7.31 16.81
C LEU A 89 -0.84 -8.11 17.84
N MET A 90 0.06 -7.41 18.55
CA MET A 90 0.87 -7.98 19.61
C MET A 90 0.50 -7.36 20.94
N GLY A 91 -0.04 -8.15 21.87
CA GLY A 91 -0.37 -7.66 23.20
C GLY A 91 -1.32 -8.62 23.90
N VAL A 92 -1.27 -8.61 25.24
CA VAL A 92 -2.23 -9.37 26.04
C VAL A 92 -3.56 -8.62 25.99
N GLY A 93 -4.63 -9.31 25.59
CA GLY A 93 -5.97 -8.72 25.46
C GLY A 93 -6.18 -7.87 24.20
N TYR A 94 -5.20 -7.81 23.29
CA TYR A 94 -5.35 -7.09 22.02
C TYR A 94 -6.08 -8.00 21.05
N ARG A 95 -7.22 -7.52 20.54
CA ARG A 95 -8.04 -8.27 19.58
C ARG A 95 -8.64 -7.32 18.56
N VAL A 96 -8.85 -7.85 17.37
CA VAL A 96 -9.61 -7.22 16.31
C VAL A 96 -10.84 -8.06 16.01
N ALA A 97 -11.96 -7.41 15.73
CA ALA A 97 -13.19 -8.04 15.25
C ALA A 97 -13.65 -7.34 13.97
N GLN A 98 -14.27 -8.10 13.07
CA GLN A 98 -14.93 -7.53 11.90
C GLN A 98 -16.17 -6.76 12.36
N SER A 99 -16.33 -5.51 11.89
CA SER A 99 -17.53 -4.69 12.15
C SER A 99 -18.11 -4.23 10.82
N GLY A 100 -19.01 -5.03 10.26
CA GLY A 100 -19.53 -4.84 8.90
C GLY A 100 -18.38 -4.78 7.87
N PRO A 101 -18.31 -3.73 7.02
CA PRO A 101 -17.20 -3.56 6.08
C PRO A 101 -15.91 -3.05 6.75
N GLY A 102 -15.99 -2.58 8.00
CA GLY A 102 -14.85 -2.09 8.78
C GLY A 102 -14.36 -3.07 9.83
N ILE A 103 -13.52 -2.56 10.74
CA ILE A 103 -12.94 -3.32 11.84
C ILE A 103 -13.13 -2.60 13.17
N SER A 104 -13.29 -3.37 14.24
CA SER A 104 -13.30 -2.89 15.62
C SER A 104 -12.06 -3.38 16.35
N LEU A 105 -11.26 -2.44 16.85
CA LEU A 105 -10.00 -2.69 17.55
C LEU A 105 -10.20 -2.56 19.06
N SER A 106 -9.90 -3.65 19.78
CA SER A 106 -9.76 -3.65 21.23
C SER A 106 -8.27 -3.72 21.58
N VAL A 107 -7.60 -2.56 21.67
CA VAL A 107 -6.16 -2.45 21.96
C VAL A 107 -5.89 -1.88 23.36
N MET A 108 -6.77 -2.22 24.31
CA MET A 108 -6.68 -1.83 25.72
C MET A 108 -6.73 -0.30 25.93
N LEU A 109 -7.49 0.38 25.08
CA LEU A 109 -7.99 1.74 25.30
C LEU A 109 -9.33 1.64 26.07
N SER A 110 -9.78 2.76 26.65
CA SER A 110 -11.05 2.79 27.41
C SER A 110 -12.29 2.48 26.56
N HIS A 111 -12.18 2.62 25.24
CA HIS A 111 -13.24 2.32 24.26
C HIS A 111 -12.66 1.52 23.09
N THR A 112 -13.53 0.84 22.34
CA THR A 112 -13.18 0.18 21.09
C THR A 112 -13.01 1.22 19.98
N VAL A 113 -11.98 1.06 19.16
CA VAL A 113 -11.73 1.95 18.02
C VAL A 113 -12.29 1.31 16.77
N GLU A 114 -13.32 1.91 16.20
CA GLU A 114 -13.90 1.49 14.93
C GLU A 114 -13.23 2.20 13.77
N ILE A 115 -12.83 1.45 12.76
CA ILE A 115 -12.19 1.96 11.55
C ILE A 115 -13.02 1.49 10.34
N ALA A 116 -13.57 2.46 9.63
CA ALA A 116 -14.22 2.23 8.34
C ALA A 116 -13.15 2.06 7.24
N PRO A 117 -13.40 1.23 6.22
CA PRO A 117 -12.50 1.09 5.09
C PRO A 117 -12.55 2.33 4.20
N LEU A 118 -11.39 2.73 3.68
CA LEU A 118 -11.26 3.69 2.59
C LEU A 118 -11.89 3.14 1.29
N PRO A 119 -12.32 4.01 0.36
CA PRO A 119 -12.89 3.59 -0.91
C PRO A 119 -11.92 2.70 -1.69
N GLY A 120 -12.40 1.54 -2.17
CA GLY A 120 -11.59 0.58 -2.92
C GLY A 120 -10.65 -0.28 -2.07
N VAL A 121 -10.74 -0.19 -0.73
CA VAL A 121 -10.00 -1.02 0.22
C VAL A 121 -10.95 -1.97 0.95
N THR A 122 -10.53 -3.22 1.11
CA THR A 122 -11.23 -4.24 1.88
C THR A 122 -10.40 -4.60 3.10
N LEU A 123 -11.05 -4.67 4.26
CA LEU A 123 -10.45 -5.09 5.52
C LEU A 123 -10.97 -6.48 5.88
N GLU A 124 -10.05 -7.42 6.00
CA GLU A 124 -10.32 -8.79 6.41
C GLU A 124 -9.59 -9.08 7.72
N VAL A 125 -10.29 -9.72 8.66
CA VAL A 125 -9.74 -10.13 9.94
C VAL A 125 -9.47 -11.63 9.91
N GLU A 126 -8.21 -12.01 10.11
CA GLU A 126 -7.81 -13.42 10.18
C GLU A 126 -7.58 -13.82 11.65
N GLY A 127 -8.46 -14.68 12.17
CA GLY A 127 -8.49 -15.02 13.59
C GLY A 127 -8.85 -13.80 14.45
N ASN A 128 -8.06 -13.54 15.51
CA ASN A 128 -8.32 -12.42 16.43
C ASN A 128 -7.20 -11.38 16.44
N ASN A 129 -6.05 -11.68 15.83
CA ASN A 129 -4.81 -10.91 16.00
C ASN A 129 -4.17 -10.47 14.68
N ARG A 130 -4.81 -10.75 13.52
CA ARG A 130 -4.29 -10.36 12.21
C ARG A 130 -5.32 -9.60 11.42
N ILE A 131 -4.86 -8.57 10.73
CA ILE A 131 -5.66 -7.76 9.81
C ILE A 131 -4.98 -7.80 8.45
N ARG A 132 -5.74 -8.16 7.43
CA ARG A 132 -5.32 -8.07 6.03
C ARG A 132 -6.04 -6.91 5.38
N VAL A 133 -5.25 -5.92 4.96
CA VAL A 133 -5.72 -4.76 4.19
C VAL A 133 -5.50 -5.09 2.72
N MET A 134 -6.56 -5.18 1.94
CA MET A 134 -6.53 -5.55 0.52
C MET A 134 -7.11 -4.42 -0.34
N GLY A 135 -6.64 -4.26 -1.57
CA GLY A 135 -7.19 -3.28 -2.49
C GLY A 135 -6.45 -3.22 -3.81
N ILE A 136 -7.01 -2.47 -4.76
CA ILE A 136 -6.41 -2.28 -6.10
C ILE A 136 -5.38 -1.15 -6.10
N ASP A 137 -5.59 -0.11 -5.29
CA ASP A 137 -4.66 1.01 -5.19
C ASP A 137 -3.65 0.80 -4.04
N LYS A 138 -2.37 0.78 -4.41
CA LYS A 138 -1.26 0.66 -3.47
C LYS A 138 -1.21 1.81 -2.47
N GLN A 139 -1.61 3.01 -2.88
CA GLN A 139 -1.58 4.19 -2.02
C GLN A 139 -2.65 4.09 -0.94
N ALA A 140 -3.90 3.84 -1.34
CA ALA A 140 -5.01 3.62 -0.41
C ALA A 140 -4.77 2.46 0.57
N VAL A 141 -4.27 1.31 0.09
CA VAL A 141 -3.93 0.16 0.94
C VAL A 141 -2.83 0.51 1.95
N GLY A 142 -1.80 1.22 1.52
CA GLY A 142 -0.72 1.68 2.40
C GLY A 142 -1.19 2.67 3.45
N GLN A 143 -2.03 3.64 3.04
CA GLN A 143 -2.61 4.64 3.93
C GLN A 143 -3.50 3.99 4.99
N GLN A 144 -4.44 3.13 4.58
CA GLN A 144 -5.32 2.43 5.50
C GLN A 144 -4.52 1.62 6.53
N ALA A 145 -3.49 0.89 6.08
CA ALA A 145 -2.65 0.11 6.99
C ALA A 145 -1.84 1.00 7.96
N ALA A 146 -1.40 2.18 7.51
CA ALA A 146 -0.72 3.15 8.35
C ALA A 146 -1.66 3.78 9.40
N GLU A 147 -2.90 4.10 9.02
CA GLU A 147 -3.93 4.61 9.94
C GLU A 147 -4.24 3.59 11.05
N ILE A 148 -4.42 2.31 10.68
CA ILE A 148 -4.62 1.22 11.65
C ILE A 148 -3.43 1.11 12.60
N ARG A 149 -2.19 1.10 12.09
CA ARG A 149 -0.97 1.05 12.91
C ARG A 149 -0.85 2.25 13.86
N LYS A 150 -1.29 3.44 13.43
CA LYS A 150 -1.22 4.67 14.21
C LYS A 150 -2.06 4.65 15.48
N VAL A 151 -3.14 3.85 15.52
CA VAL A 151 -4.00 3.69 16.72
C VAL A 151 -3.18 3.21 17.92
N ARG A 152 -2.31 2.23 17.71
CA ARG A 152 -1.44 1.71 18.77
C ARG A 152 -0.11 1.24 18.17
N PRO A 153 0.86 2.15 17.96
CA PRO A 153 2.15 1.77 17.39
C PRO A 153 2.93 0.84 18.33
N PRO A 154 3.89 0.05 17.82
CA PRO A 154 4.69 -0.85 18.64
C PRO A 154 5.47 -0.08 19.70
N ASN A 155 5.29 -0.46 20.96
CA ASN A 155 5.98 0.15 22.08
C ASN A 155 7.48 -0.19 22.07
N VAL A 156 8.32 0.82 22.28
CA VAL A 156 9.79 0.72 22.18
C VAL A 156 10.41 -0.19 23.26
N TYR A 157 9.74 -0.44 24.39
CA TYR A 157 10.28 -1.28 25.48
C TYR A 157 9.67 -2.68 25.52
N THR A 158 8.41 -2.83 25.09
CA THR A 158 7.68 -4.10 25.22
C THR A 158 7.35 -4.76 23.89
N GLY A 159 7.50 -4.05 22.77
CA GLY A 159 7.11 -4.52 21.44
C GLY A 159 5.60 -4.71 21.24
N LYS A 160 4.78 -4.40 22.26
CA LYS A 160 3.32 -4.51 22.19
C LYS A 160 2.73 -3.38 21.36
N GLY A 161 1.78 -3.69 20.48
CA GLY A 161 1.17 -2.77 19.54
C GLY A 161 0.78 -3.47 18.25
N ILE A 162 0.35 -2.68 17.28
CA ILE A 162 0.05 -3.09 15.92
C ILE A 162 1.33 -2.90 15.10
N ARG A 163 1.80 -3.94 14.44
CA ARG A 163 2.99 -3.89 13.57
C ARG A 163 2.68 -4.46 12.20
N TYR A 164 3.50 -4.14 11.21
CA TYR A 164 3.43 -4.86 9.93
C TYR A 164 3.92 -6.31 10.11
N ALA A 165 3.34 -7.22 9.34
CA ALA A 165 3.82 -8.60 9.32
C ALA A 165 5.29 -8.64 8.90
N GLY A 166 6.13 -9.26 9.74
CA GLY A 166 7.59 -9.31 9.55
C GLY A 166 8.36 -8.03 9.93
N GLU A 167 7.72 -7.00 10.50
CA GLU A 167 8.42 -5.80 11.01
C GLU A 167 9.31 -6.14 12.20
N VAL A 168 10.61 -5.83 12.09
CA VAL A 168 11.57 -5.97 13.19
C VAL A 168 11.44 -4.77 14.13
N VAL A 169 10.79 -4.98 15.27
CA VAL A 169 10.62 -3.96 16.30
C VAL A 169 11.89 -3.88 17.15
N HIS A 170 12.55 -2.72 17.13
CA HIS A 170 13.74 -2.47 17.92
C HIS A 170 13.35 -2.17 19.37
N ILE A 171 13.75 -3.05 20.28
CA ILE A 171 13.40 -2.95 21.70
C ILE A 171 14.56 -2.29 22.45
N LYS A 172 14.26 -1.25 23.23
CA LYS A 172 15.22 -0.68 24.19
C LYS A 172 15.16 -1.44 25.51
N PRO A 173 16.30 -1.66 26.18
CA PRO A 173 16.30 -2.28 27.50
C PRO A 173 15.51 -1.40 28.47
N GLY A 174 14.50 -2.00 29.12
CA GLY A 174 13.81 -1.38 30.24
C GLY A 174 14.68 -1.38 31.50
N LYS A 175 14.23 -0.69 32.55
CA LYS A 175 14.78 -0.91 33.89
C LYS A 175 14.45 -2.34 34.31
N SER A 176 15.42 -3.24 34.20
CA SER A 176 15.31 -4.61 34.71
C SER A 176 15.27 -4.58 36.24
N ALA A 177 14.11 -4.27 36.81
CA ALA A 177 13.75 -4.79 38.12
C ALA A 177 12.90 -6.05 37.87
N ARG A 178 13.48 -7.20 38.22
CA ARG A 178 12.82 -8.52 38.36
C ARG A 178 12.60 -9.32 37.07
N ARG A 179 13.60 -10.14 36.73
CA ARG A 179 13.33 -11.55 36.44
C ARG A 179 13.51 -12.28 37.78
N ALA A 180 12.41 -12.71 38.37
CA ALA A 180 12.36 -13.77 39.37
C ALA A 180 11.70 -14.97 38.68
#